data_AF-A0A401YDV9-F1
#
_entry.id   AF-A0A401YDV9-F1
#
_cell.length_a   1.000
_cell.length_b   1.000
_cell.length_c   1.000
_cell.angle_alpha   90.00
_cell.angle_beta   90.00
_cell.angle_gamma   90.00
#
_symmetry.space_group_name_H-M   'P 1'
#
loop_
_entity.id
_entity.type
_entity.pdbx_description
1 polymer ?
#
loop_
_entity_poly.entity_id
_entity_poly.type
_entity_poly.pdbx_seq_one_letter_code
_entity_poly.pdbx_strand_id
1 'polypeptide(L)'
;MSNPRFIAGNTAIDDWQQHVEEDNGTGIYIDVDTTAGNFSETPVYTANLCGRDSMWTTTGGNTIYTPTAKGFRIYVRWQDGRPLPVEYAVSHGWYISWVATEV
;
A
#
# COMPACT_ATOMS: atom_id res chain seq x y z
N MET A 1 -28.89 4.05 12.66
CA MET A 1 -27.47 3.86 12.30
C MET A 1 -27.44 2.75 11.27
N SER A 2 -26.88 2.99 10.08
CA SER A 2 -26.61 1.93 9.10
C SER A 2 -25.56 0.97 9.68
N ASN A 3 -25.61 -0.31 9.29
CA ASN A 3 -24.57 -1.26 9.66
C ASN A 3 -23.37 -1.05 8.72
N PRO A 4 -22.18 -0.71 9.25
CA PRO A 4 -20.99 -0.57 8.42
C PRO A 4 -20.61 -1.89 7.76
N ARG A 5 -20.22 -1.83 6.49
CA ARG A 5 -19.64 -2.95 5.74
C ARG A 5 -18.13 -2.90 5.83
N PHE A 6 -17.54 -3.99 6.31
CA PHE A 6 -16.08 -4.15 6.42
C PHE A 6 -15.59 -5.17 5.39
N ILE A 7 -14.56 -4.80 4.64
CA ILE A 7 -13.88 -5.71 3.70
C ILE A 7 -12.38 -5.53 3.92
N ALA A 8 -11.64 -6.63 3.86
CA ALA A 8 -10.20 -6.64 4.05
C ALA A 8 -9.51 -7.47 2.96
N GLY A 9 -8.23 -7.18 2.73
CA GLY A 9 -7.45 -7.88 1.73
C GLY A 9 -5.95 -7.66 1.90
N ASN A 10 -5.20 -8.33 1.03
CA ASN A 10 -3.75 -8.18 0.92
C ASN A 10 -3.41 -8.04 -0.57
N THR A 11 -2.40 -7.24 -0.89
CA THR A 11 -1.82 -7.23 -2.25
C THR A 11 -0.98 -8.47 -2.50
N ALA A 12 -0.66 -8.77 -3.77
CA ALA A 12 0.38 -9.74 -4.07
C ALA A 12 1.77 -9.15 -3.73
N ILE A 13 2.76 -10.04 -3.57
CA ILE A 13 4.13 -9.67 -3.22
C ILE A 13 4.87 -9.09 -4.44
N ASP A 14 4.44 -9.42 -5.65
CA ASP A 14 5.05 -9.03 -6.94
C ASP A 14 4.36 -7.82 -7.61
N ASP A 15 3.38 -7.20 -6.95
CA ASP A 15 2.65 -6.02 -7.44
C ASP A 15 3.42 -4.69 -7.27
N TRP A 16 4.59 -4.71 -6.62
CA TRP A 16 5.40 -3.50 -6.39
C TRP A 16 5.96 -2.93 -7.68
N GLN A 17 5.97 -1.60 -7.76
CA GLN A 17 6.48 -0.83 -8.89
C GLN A 17 7.54 0.16 -8.41
N GLN A 18 8.58 0.36 -9.24
CA GLN A 18 9.63 1.31 -8.92
C GLN A 18 9.09 2.74 -9.03
N HIS A 19 9.24 3.53 -7.97
CA HIS A 19 9.07 4.98 -8.03
C HIS A 19 10.39 5.60 -8.46
N VAL A 20 10.40 6.28 -9.60
CA VAL A 20 11.58 6.96 -10.14
C VAL A 20 11.27 8.45 -10.20
N GLU A 21 11.94 9.24 -9.36
CA GLU A 21 12.04 10.69 -9.52
C GLU A 21 13.46 11.07 -9.93
N GLU A 22 13.59 12.15 -10.70
CA GLU A 22 14.85 12.54 -11.36
C GLU A 22 15.98 12.92 -10.37
N ASP A 23 15.68 13.31 -9.12
CA ASP A 23 16.63 13.99 -8.21
C ASP A 23 16.69 13.50 -6.73
N ASN A 24 16.91 12.20 -6.46
CA ASN A 24 17.30 11.63 -5.14
C ASN A 24 16.23 10.99 -4.22
N GLY A 25 15.45 10.04 -4.72
CA GLY A 25 14.81 9.08 -3.82
C GLY A 25 13.98 8.03 -4.55
N THR A 26 14.59 6.89 -4.85
CA THR A 26 13.87 5.75 -5.44
C THR A 26 13.17 4.96 -4.35
N GLY A 27 11.91 5.29 -4.11
CA GLY A 27 11.00 4.44 -3.37
C GLY A 27 10.39 3.38 -4.28
N ILE A 28 9.45 2.64 -3.72
CA ILE A 28 8.53 1.80 -4.48
C ILE A 28 7.11 2.25 -4.17
N TYR A 29 6.18 1.88 -5.04
CA TYR A 29 4.77 2.06 -4.80
C TYR A 29 3.99 0.81 -5.19
N ILE A 30 2.76 0.74 -4.72
CA ILE A 30 1.82 -0.31 -5.06
C ILE A 30 0.42 0.29 -5.15
N ASP A 31 -0.29 -0.08 -6.21
CA ASP A 31 -1.70 0.24 -6.39
C ASP A 31 -2.52 -0.92 -5.80
N VAL A 32 -3.25 -0.63 -4.73
CA VAL A 32 -4.09 -1.62 -4.05
C VAL A 32 -5.43 -1.66 -4.77
N ASP A 33 -5.71 -2.75 -5.48
CA ASP A 33 -7.01 -3.02 -6.11
C ASP A 33 -8.02 -3.49 -5.06
N THR A 34 -9.13 -2.75 -4.95
CA THR A 34 -10.24 -3.06 -4.03
C THR A 34 -11.57 -3.26 -4.78
N THR A 35 -11.54 -3.42 -6.11
CA THR A 35 -12.72 -3.60 -6.95
C THR A 35 -13.62 -4.75 -6.52
N ALA A 36 -13.05 -5.84 -6.00
CA ALA A 36 -13.79 -6.97 -5.45
C ALA A 36 -14.72 -6.58 -4.27
N GLY A 37 -14.43 -5.46 -3.60
CA GLY A 37 -15.26 -4.90 -2.54
C GLY A 37 -16.57 -4.29 -3.04
N ASN A 38 -16.68 -3.95 -4.33
CA ASN A 38 -17.87 -3.35 -4.94
C ASN A 38 -18.41 -2.15 -4.12
N PHE A 39 -17.54 -1.21 -3.75
CA PHE A 39 -17.94 0.00 -3.01
C PHE A 39 -18.70 0.97 -3.92
N SER A 40 -19.74 1.58 -3.37
CA SER A 40 -20.58 2.57 -4.05
C SER A 40 -19.93 3.96 -4.03
N GLU A 41 -19.20 4.27 -2.96
CA GLU A 41 -18.40 5.48 -2.78
C GLU A 41 -16.99 5.10 -2.31
N THR A 42 -16.09 6.08 -2.17
CA THR A 42 -14.76 5.83 -1.60
C THR A 42 -14.90 5.48 -0.12
N PRO A 43 -14.59 4.23 0.31
CA PRO A 43 -14.69 3.85 1.70
C PRO A 43 -13.54 4.45 2.51
N VAL A 44 -13.64 4.38 3.84
CA VAL A 44 -12.51 4.68 4.74
C VAL A 44 -11.55 3.50 4.71
N TYR A 45 -10.36 3.71 4.14
CA TYR A 45 -9.31 2.71 4.15
C TYR A 45 -8.39 2.86 5.37
N THR A 46 -7.87 1.74 5.86
CA THR A 46 -6.72 1.65 6.75
C THR A 46 -5.79 0.58 6.18
N ALA A 47 -4.50 0.89 6.08
CA ALA A 47 -3.52 0.00 5.45
C ALA A 47 -2.24 -0.08 6.28
N ASN A 48 -1.49 -1.18 6.13
CA ASN A 48 -0.22 -1.40 6.79
C ASN A 48 0.75 -2.18 5.88
N LEU A 49 2.04 -1.82 5.95
CA LEU A 49 3.11 -2.58 5.34
C LEU A 49 3.43 -3.82 6.19
N CYS A 50 3.29 -4.99 5.59
CA CYS A 50 3.55 -6.29 6.20
C CYS A 50 4.68 -6.99 5.44
N GLY A 51 5.37 -7.93 6.09
CA GLY A 51 6.48 -8.66 5.50
C GLY A 51 7.30 -9.42 6.54
N ARG A 52 8.45 -9.97 6.13
CA ARG A 52 9.32 -10.76 7.03
C ARG A 52 10.21 -9.90 7.92
N ASP A 53 10.80 -8.84 7.38
CA ASP A 53 11.79 -8.01 8.09
C ASP A 53 11.96 -6.62 7.43
N SER A 54 12.67 -5.71 8.12
CA SER A 54 13.14 -4.39 7.68
C SER A 54 12.07 -3.33 7.45
N MET A 55 10.78 -3.62 7.67
CA MET A 55 9.72 -2.60 7.57
C MET A 55 9.93 -1.43 8.55
N TRP A 56 10.54 -1.68 9.73
CA TRP A 56 10.78 -0.67 10.75
C TRP A 56 11.77 0.44 10.34
N THR A 57 12.59 0.20 9.31
CA THR A 57 13.55 1.19 8.77
C THR A 57 12.98 1.97 7.57
N THR A 58 11.71 1.72 7.23
CA THR A 58 11.00 2.40 6.14
C THR A 58 10.17 3.57 6.65
N THR A 59 9.78 4.45 5.73
CA THR A 59 8.70 5.42 5.92
C THR A 59 7.69 5.28 4.79
N GLY A 60 6.44 5.65 5.06
CA GLY A 60 5.30 5.27 4.24
C GLY A 60 4.77 3.89 4.61
N GLY A 61 4.08 3.22 3.68
CA GLY A 61 3.54 1.87 3.91
C GLY A 61 2.15 1.81 4.56
N ASN A 62 1.69 2.91 5.16
CA ASN A 62 0.35 3.04 5.74
C ASN A 62 -0.41 4.30 5.27
N THR A 63 0.24 5.15 4.47
CA THR A 63 -0.33 6.41 3.97
C THR A 63 -1.08 6.17 2.67
N ILE A 64 -2.40 6.36 2.70
CA ILE A 64 -3.31 6.17 1.57
C ILE A 64 -3.30 7.39 0.66
N TYR A 65 -2.88 7.22 -0.60
CA TYR A 65 -2.88 8.27 -1.62
C TYR A 65 -4.01 8.04 -2.63
N THR A 66 -4.65 9.15 -3.05
CA THR A 66 -5.69 9.20 -4.09
C THR A 66 -6.74 8.08 -3.98
N PRO A 67 -7.42 7.92 -2.82
CA PRO A 67 -8.36 6.83 -2.63
C PRO A 67 -9.61 6.99 -3.50
N THR A 68 -10.08 5.87 -4.01
CA THR A 68 -11.31 5.74 -4.79
C THR A 68 -12.12 4.53 -4.29
N ALA A 69 -13.35 4.37 -4.79
CA ALA A 69 -14.14 3.16 -4.60
C ALA A 69 -13.49 1.86 -5.15
N LYS A 70 -12.40 1.98 -5.93
CA LYS A 70 -11.75 0.86 -6.62
C LYS A 70 -10.32 0.60 -6.14
N GLY A 71 -9.76 1.48 -5.31
CA GLY A 71 -8.40 1.31 -4.83
C GLY A 71 -7.75 2.60 -4.39
N PHE A 72 -6.48 2.48 -4.05
CA PHE A 72 -5.61 3.57 -3.59
C PHE A 72 -4.15 3.21 -3.84
N ARG A 73 -3.25 4.19 -3.72
CA ARG A 73 -1.81 3.96 -3.82
C ARG A 73 -1.14 4.06 -2.46
N ILE A 74 -0.13 3.24 -2.23
CA ILE A 74 0.83 3.36 -1.12
C ILE A 74 2.22 3.57 -1.70
N TYR A 75 3.00 4.47 -1.08
CA TYR A 75 4.43 4.61 -1.32
C TYR A 75 5.22 4.09 -0.12
N VAL A 76 6.37 3.49 -0.39
CA VAL A 76 7.35 3.04 0.62
C VAL A 76 8.73 3.49 0.18
N ARG A 77 9.53 4.01 1.11
CA ARG A 77 10.95 4.27 0.89
C ARG A 77 11.74 4.06 2.17
N TRP A 78 13.06 3.97 2.05
CA TRP A 78 13.93 4.00 3.23
C TRP A 78 13.91 5.37 3.92
N GLN A 79 13.99 5.38 5.25
CA GLN A 79 14.02 6.63 6.04
C GLN A 79 15.26 7.48 5.74
N ASP A 80 16.39 6.85 5.42
CA ASP A 80 17.67 7.50 5.12
C ASP A 80 17.76 8.01 3.67
N GLY A 81 16.70 7.84 2.86
CA GLY A 81 16.62 8.32 1.48
C GLY A 81 17.41 7.50 0.47
N ARG A 82 18.09 6.41 0.87
CA ARG A 82 18.78 5.54 -0.09
C ARG A 82 17.77 4.86 -1.03
N PRO A 83 18.22 4.38 -2.20
CA PRO A 83 17.39 3.58 -3.10
C PRO A 83 16.76 2.35 -2.45
N LEU A 84 15.46 2.16 -2.68
CA LEU A 84 14.70 0.94 -2.40
C LEU A 84 14.33 0.27 -3.74
N PRO A 85 15.02 -0.82 -4.13
CA PRO A 85 14.65 -1.62 -5.28
C PRO A 85 13.40 -2.47 -5.03
N VAL A 86 12.58 -2.70 -6.06
CA VAL A 86 11.42 -3.60 -6.01
C VAL A 86 11.81 -5.01 -5.57
N GLU A 87 12.95 -5.52 -6.04
CA GLU A 87 13.43 -6.88 -5.73
C GLU A 87 13.70 -7.05 -4.24
N TYR A 88 14.06 -5.97 -3.54
CA TYR A 88 14.21 -6.00 -2.09
C TYR A 88 12.87 -6.28 -1.41
N ALA A 89 11.82 -5.54 -1.77
CA ALA A 89 10.47 -5.75 -1.22
C ALA A 89 9.94 -7.15 -1.53
N VAL A 90 10.12 -7.62 -2.77
CA VAL A 90 9.71 -8.98 -3.19
C VAL A 90 10.43 -10.06 -2.39
N SER A 91 11.76 -9.97 -2.26
CA SER A 91 12.56 -10.97 -1.52
C SER A 91 12.26 -11.01 -0.01
N HIS A 92 11.85 -9.88 0.56
CA HIS A 92 11.43 -9.78 1.96
C HIS A 92 9.93 -10.09 2.16
N GLY A 93 9.22 -10.43 1.08
CA GLY A 93 7.80 -10.77 1.10
C GLY A 93 6.95 -9.60 1.55
N TRP A 94 7.30 -8.38 1.16
CA TRP A 94 6.54 -7.20 1.52
C TRP A 94 5.22 -7.15 0.75
N TYR A 95 4.14 -6.78 1.43
CA TYR A 95 2.82 -6.58 0.86
C TYR A 95 2.03 -5.57 1.70
N ILE A 96 0.93 -5.04 1.16
CA ILE A 96 0.02 -4.18 1.91
C ILE A 96 -1.18 -5.01 2.37
N SER A 97 -1.42 -5.02 3.68
CA SER A 97 -2.68 -5.48 4.25
C SER A 97 -3.59 -4.28 4.48
N TRP A 98 -4.88 -4.42 4.17
CA TRP A 98 -5.82 -3.30 4.24
C TRP A 98 -7.19 -3.73 4.76
N VAL A 99 -7.90 -2.77 5.35
CA VAL A 99 -9.31 -2.84 5.72
C VAL A 99 -10.01 -1.61 5.15
N ALA A 100 -11.22 -1.79 4.63
CA ALA A 100 -12.10 -0.76 4.14
C ALA A 100 -13.42 -0.78 4.91
N THR A 101 -13.91 0.40 5.27
CA THR A 101 -15.22 0.58 5.92
C THR A 101 -16.09 1.50 5.08
N GLU A 102 -17.27 1.00 4.70
CA GLU A 102 -18.32 1.76 4.01
C GLU A 102 -19.53 1.87 4.94
N VAL A 103 -20.14 3.06 5.05
CA VAL A 103 -21.22 3.39 6.00
C VAL A 103 -22.48 3.88 5.31
#